data_AF-A0A951KL91-F1
#
_entry.id   AF-A0A951KL91-F1
#
_cell.length_a   1.000
_cell.length_b   1.000
_cell.length_c   1.000
_cell.angle_alpha   90.00
_cell.angle_beta   90.00
_cell.angle_gamma   90.00
#
_symmetry.space_group_name_H-M   'P 1'
#
loop_
_entity.id
_entity.type
_entity.pdbx_description
1 polymer ?
#
loop_
_entity_poly.entity_id
_entity_poly.type
_entity_poly.pdbx_seq_one_letter_code
_entity_poly.pdbx_strand_id
1 'polypeptide(L)' 'MTPARDPFGPLRDALLGSDEREPIAGYAHLDTQREHRKGVPEVILAEPKAPAQVVAIARHFLERSGRAIISRIPPETLAA' A
#
# COMPACT_ATOMS: atom_id res chain seq x y z
N MET A 1 -12.62 -22.69 10.83
CA MET A 1 -13.36 -22.70 9.56
C MET A 1 -13.16 -21.33 8.93
N THR A 2 -12.31 -21.22 7.90
CA THR A 2 -12.07 -19.96 7.21
C THR A 2 -13.33 -19.60 6.42
N PRO A 3 -13.92 -18.41 6.57
CA PRO A 3 -15.09 -18.04 5.79
C PRO A 3 -14.77 -18.14 4.29
N ALA A 4 -15.75 -18.59 3.50
CA ALA A 4 -15.63 -18.60 2.05
C ALA A 4 -15.38 -17.18 1.55
N ARG A 5 -14.32 -17.00 0.75
CA ARG A 5 -13.96 -15.69 0.18
C ARG A 5 -15.06 -15.26 -0.78
N ASP A 6 -15.61 -14.05 -0.59
CA ASP A 6 -16.63 -13.49 -1.48
C ASP A 6 -16.04 -13.34 -2.90
N PRO A 7 -16.54 -14.08 -3.91
CA PRO A 7 -16.02 -14.01 -5.27
C PRO A 7 -16.28 -12.65 -5.94
N PHE A 8 -17.26 -11.87 -5.47
CA PHE A 8 -17.66 -10.58 -6.02
C PHE A 8 -17.22 -9.39 -5.16
N GLY A 9 -16.49 -9.61 -4.06
CA GLY A 9 -15.98 -8.53 -3.20
C GLY A 9 -15.29 -7.41 -3.99
N PRO A 10 -14.30 -7.73 -4.85
CA PRO A 10 -13.61 -6.71 -5.65
C PRO A 10 -14.52 -5.92 -6.61
N LEU A 11 -15.53 -6.58 -7.20
CA LEU A 11 -16.51 -5.90 -8.07
C LEU A 11 -17.39 -4.94 -7.26
N ARG A 12 -17.82 -5.36 -6.06
CA ARG A 12 -18.62 -4.53 -5.17
C ARG A 12 -17.83 -3.30 -4.71
N ASP A 13 -16.58 -3.48 -4.33
CA ASP A 13 -15.70 -2.37 -3.91
C ASP A 13 -15.50 -1.35 -5.04
N ALA A 14 -15.29 -1.82 -6.27
CA ALA A 14 -15.18 -0.96 -7.44
C ALA A 14 -16.48 -0.19 -7.74
N LEU A 15 -17.64 -0.85 -7.64
CA LEU A 15 -18.94 -0.22 -7.87
C LEU A 15 -19.32 0.80 -6.79
N LEU A 16 -18.85 0.61 -5.55
CA LEU A 16 -19.12 1.51 -4.41
C LEU A 16 -18.07 2.62 -4.26
N GLY A 17 -17.02 2.64 -5.08
CA GLY A 17 -15.91 3.59 -4.92
C GLY A 17 -14.99 3.26 -3.74
N SER A 18 -15.11 2.08 -3.14
CA SER A 18 -14.26 1.62 -2.03
C SER A 18 -12.86 1.19 -2.49
N ASP A 19 -12.62 1.09 -3.81
CA ASP A 19 -11.31 0.82 -4.43
C ASP A 19 -10.52 2.12 -4.73
N GLU A 20 -10.81 3.20 -4.00
CA GLU A 20 -10.06 4.44 -4.13
C GLU A 20 -8.65 4.29 -3.58
N ARG A 21 -7.68 4.69 -4.39
CA ARG A 21 -6.30 4.81 -3.92
C ARG A 21 -6.23 6.01 -3.00
N GLU A 22 -5.66 5.80 -1.83
CA GLU A 22 -5.57 6.84 -0.81
C GLU A 22 -4.44 7.82 -1.17
N PRO A 23 -4.74 9.11 -1.41
CA PRO A 23 -3.70 10.08 -1.69
C PRO A 23 -2.93 10.41 -0.41
N ILE A 24 -1.59 10.42 -0.48
CA ILE A 24 -0.73 10.87 0.61
C ILE A 24 0.06 12.09 0.17
N ALA A 25 -0.25 13.23 0.81
CA ALA A 25 0.46 14.51 0.71
C ALA A 25 0.91 14.91 -0.72
N GLY A 26 0.09 14.58 -1.73
CA GLY A 26 0.28 14.94 -3.13
C GLY A 26 1.37 14.19 -3.91
N TYR A 27 2.09 13.24 -3.29
CA TYR A 27 3.23 12.55 -3.94
C TYR A 27 3.03 11.06 -4.17
N ALA A 28 1.99 10.44 -3.63
CA ALA A 28 1.63 9.06 -3.94
C ALA A 28 0.13 8.79 -3.77
N HIS A 29 -0.34 7.75 -4.45
CA HIS A 29 -1.69 7.19 -4.31
C HIS A 29 -1.53 5.73 -3.91
N LEU A 30 -1.97 5.36 -2.71
CA LEU A 30 -1.68 4.07 -2.10
C LEU A 30 -2.83 3.07 -2.36
N ASP A 31 -2.50 1.91 -2.92
CA ASP A 31 -3.40 0.78 -3.12
C ASP A 31 -3.40 -0.12 -1.87
N THR A 32 -4.12 0.33 -0.84
CA THR A 32 -4.27 -0.41 0.43
C THR A 32 -5.06 -1.72 0.28
N GLN A 33 -5.86 -1.85 -0.78
CA GLN A 33 -6.67 -3.02 -1.08
C GLN A 33 -5.90 -4.11 -1.84
N ARG A 34 -4.70 -3.80 -2.34
CA ARG A 34 -3.84 -4.77 -3.03
C ARG A 34 -3.66 -6.04 -2.23
N GLU A 35 -3.49 -5.90 -0.93
CA GLU A 35 -3.33 -7.05 -0.03
C GLU A 35 -4.56 -7.93 0.02
N HIS A 36 -5.74 -7.35 0.15
CA HIS A 36 -6.98 -8.11 0.14
C HIS A 36 -7.13 -8.87 -1.18
N ARG A 37 -6.75 -8.26 -2.32
CA ARG A 37 -6.85 -8.87 -3.65
C ARG A 37 -5.75 -9.90 -3.95
N LYS A 38 -4.50 -9.63 -3.56
CA LYS A 38 -3.29 -10.34 -4.00
C LYS A 38 -2.55 -11.11 -2.90
N GLY A 39 -2.94 -10.94 -1.64
CA GLY A 39 -2.32 -11.60 -0.48
C GLY A 39 -1.03 -10.93 0.03
N VAL A 40 -0.59 -9.84 -0.61
CA VAL A 40 0.61 -9.09 -0.22
C VAL A 40 0.36 -7.58 -0.33
N PRO A 41 0.98 -6.74 0.52
CA PRO A 41 0.79 -5.30 0.46
C PRO A 41 1.40 -4.73 -0.82
N GLU A 42 1.03 -3.50 -1.14
CA GLU A 42 1.68 -2.77 -2.22
C GLU A 42 3.17 -2.60 -1.95
N VAL A 43 3.97 -2.78 -3.00
CA VAL A 43 5.41 -2.57 -2.94
C VAL A 43 5.68 -1.09 -3.11
N ILE A 44 6.27 -0.48 -2.09
CA ILE A 44 6.74 0.89 -2.12
C ILE A 44 8.01 0.93 -2.97
N LEU A 45 7.95 1.57 -4.12
CA LEU A 45 9.14 1.87 -4.91
C LEU A 45 9.84 3.08 -4.29
N ALA A 46 11.03 2.89 -3.70
CA ALA A 46 11.74 3.96 -3.01
C ALA A 46 12.34 4.98 -3.98
N GLU A 47 13.08 4.58 -5.02
CA GLU A 47 13.54 5.51 -6.06
C GLU A 47 12.40 5.96 -6.99
N PRO A 48 12.27 7.25 -7.36
CA PRO A 48 13.12 8.41 -7.05
C PRO A 48 12.59 9.27 -5.88
N LYS A 49 11.86 8.69 -4.92
CA LYS A 49 11.24 9.43 -3.81
C LYS A 49 12.30 9.87 -2.80
N ALA A 50 12.03 11.00 -2.12
CA ALA A 50 12.83 11.42 -0.99
C ALA A 50 12.68 10.42 0.18
N PRO A 51 13.72 10.20 1.01
CA PRO A 51 13.65 9.29 2.16
C PRO A 51 12.43 9.52 3.06
N ALA A 52 12.12 10.78 3.37
CA ALA A 52 10.97 11.15 4.19
C ALA A 52 9.62 10.69 3.58
N GLN A 53 9.49 10.72 2.25
CA GLN A 53 8.29 10.24 1.57
C GLN A 53 8.18 8.72 1.67
N VAL A 54 9.29 8.00 1.51
CA VAL A 54 9.33 6.53 1.65
C VAL A 54 8.93 6.12 3.07
N VAL A 55 9.51 6.76 4.09
CA VAL A 55 9.18 6.51 5.50
C VAL A 55 7.72 6.83 5.80
N ALA A 56 7.18 7.94 5.28
CA ALA A 56 5.78 8.29 5.46
C ALA A 56 4.83 7.23 4.85
N ILE A 57 5.12 6.76 3.64
CA ILE A 57 4.33 5.71 2.99
C ILE A 57 4.46 4.39 3.76
N ALA A 58 5.67 4.03 4.21
CA ALA A 58 5.89 2.81 4.98
C ALA A 58 5.12 2.83 6.30
N ARG A 59 5.12 3.96 7.02
CA ARG A 59 4.33 4.14 8.25
C ARG A 59 2.84 3.96 7.98
N HIS A 60 2.31 4.53 6.89
CA HIS A 60 0.90 4.36 6.51
C HIS A 60 0.50 2.89 6.36
N PHE A 61 1.31 2.09 5.64
CA PHE A 61 1.04 0.67 5.50
C PHE A 61 1.22 -0.11 6.81
N LEU A 62 2.24 0.22 7.60
CA LEU A 62 2.46 -0.39 8.92
C LEU A 62 1.30 -0.13 9.88
N GLU A 63 0.77 1.09 9.93
CA GLU A 63 -0.37 1.46 10.76
C GLU A 63 -1.65 0.72 10.34
N ARG A 64 -1.84 0.49 9.03
CA ARG A 64 -3.07 -0.10 8.49
C ARG A 64 -3.08 -1.63 8.48
N SER A 65 -1.96 -2.27 8.16
CA SER A 65 -1.86 -3.72 7.98
C SER A 65 -0.75 -4.40 8.77
N GLY A 66 0.09 -3.62 9.49
CA GLY A 66 1.23 -4.14 10.25
C GLY A 66 2.44 -4.54 9.39
N ARG A 67 2.41 -4.29 8.08
CA ARG A 67 3.47 -4.70 7.15
C ARG A 67 3.63 -3.74 5.99
N ALA A 68 4.88 -3.56 5.56
CA ALA A 68 5.24 -2.79 4.39
C ALA A 68 6.35 -3.53 3.62
N ILE A 69 6.31 -3.46 2.30
CA ILE A 69 7.37 -3.97 1.43
C ILE A 69 7.96 -2.78 0.68
N ILE A 70 9.27 -2.58 0.78
CA ILE A 70 9.97 -1.50 0.08
C ILE A 70 10.98 -2.11 -0.88
N SER A 71 11.05 -1.59 -2.10
CA SER A 71 11.96 -2.03 -3.16
C SER A 71 12.83 -0.88 -3.65
N ARG A 72 14.01 -1.22 -4.18
CA ARG A 72 15.02 -0.27 -4.71
C ARG A 72 15.37 0.82 -3.70
N ILE A 73 15.73 0.43 -2.48
CA ILE A 73 16.17 1.33 -1.42
C ILE A 73 17.52 1.95 -1.83
N PRO A 74 17.61 3.28 -2.05
CA PRO A 74 18.90 3.94 -2.22
C PRO A 74 19.57 4.16 -0.84
N PRO A 75 20.89 4.37 -0.78
CA PRO A 75 21.63 4.50 0.48
C PRO A 75 21.07 5.56 1.45
N GLU A 76 20.65 6.72 0.93
CA GLU A 76 20.06 7.80 1.71
C GLU A 76 18.71 7.42 2.35
N THR A 77 17.97 6.48 1.77
CA THR A 77 16.72 5.97 2.36
C THR A 77 17.00 4.87 3.37
N LEU A 78 18.06 4.08 3.18
CA LEU A 78 18.48 3.06 4.15
C LEU A 78 18.94 3.67 5.48
N ALA A 79 19.52 4.87 5.43
CA ALA A 79 20.04 5.58 6.59
C ALA A 79 18.99 6.40 7.37
N ALA A 80 17.76 6.49 6.86
CA ALA A 80 16.66 7.29 7.42
C ALA A 80 15.83 6.50 8.45
#